data_AF-W1NX54-F1
#
_entry.id   AF-W1NX54-F1
#
_cell.length_a   1.000
_cell.length_b   1.000
_cell.length_c   1.000
_cell.angle_alpha   90.00
_cell.angle_beta   90.00
_cell.angle_gamma   90.00
#
_symmetry.space_group_name_H-M   'P 1'
#
loop_
_entity.id
_entity.type
_entity.pdbx_description
1 polymer ?
#
loop_
_entity_poly.entity_id
_entity_poly.type
_entity_poly.pdbx_seq_one_letter_code
_entity_poly.pdbx_strand_id
1 'polypeptide(L)'
;MEEVGDKHVVQFITGNARACVFAGNKLMEKRKHLVWTPCAAHSINLMLEKIGEIKIVKETLEEARLVSRFIYNHSKILFLFREHFKKKEIIRLAITCFVTNYLVVDSIRESEGALKRLFTCEEWLMTASRSPVPV
;
A
#
# COMPACT_ATOMS: atom_id res chain seq x y z
N MET A 1 5.02 -32.69 -2.32
CA MET A 1 4.73 -32.99 -3.76
C MET A 1 4.39 -34.45 -3.99
N GLU A 2 4.74 -35.38 -3.10
CA GLU A 2 4.33 -36.79 -3.23
C GLU A 2 2.82 -37.01 -3.07
N GLU A 3 2.11 -36.19 -2.29
CA GLU A 3 0.66 -36.39 -2.04
C GLU A 3 -0.25 -36.18 -3.24
N VAL A 4 0.04 -35.20 -4.11
CA VAL A 4 -0.84 -34.85 -5.26
C VAL A 4 -0.42 -35.58 -6.54
N GLY A 5 0.80 -36.10 -6.61
CA GLY A 5 1.37 -36.76 -7.79
C GLY A 5 1.70 -35.79 -8.94
N ASP A 6 2.87 -35.97 -9.54
CA ASP A 6 3.42 -35.06 -10.57
C ASP A 6 2.53 -34.87 -11.80
N LYS A 7 1.70 -35.88 -12.12
CA LYS A 7 0.81 -35.87 -13.28
C LYS A 7 -0.40 -34.95 -13.13
N HIS A 8 -0.75 -34.55 -11.91
CA HIS A 8 -1.95 -33.75 -11.65
C HIS A 8 -1.66 -32.24 -11.53
N VAL A 9 -0.39 -31.85 -11.53
CA VAL A 9 -0.01 -30.44 -11.58
C VAL A 9 0.20 -30.04 -13.03
N VAL A 10 -0.42 -28.95 -13.45
CA VAL A 10 -0.32 -28.43 -14.82
C VAL A 10 0.32 -27.04 -14.88
N GLN A 11 0.31 -26.28 -13.78
CA GLN A 11 0.81 -24.92 -13.74
C GLN A 11 1.43 -24.55 -12.41
N PHE A 12 2.52 -23.78 -12.49
CA PHE A 12 3.16 -23.12 -11.35
C PHE A 12 3.09 -21.60 -11.52
N ILE A 13 2.59 -20.92 -10.49
CA ILE A 13 2.55 -19.47 -10.44
C ILE A 13 3.49 -19.02 -9.32
N THR A 14 4.56 -18.31 -9.67
CA THR A 14 5.54 -17.81 -8.69
C THR A 14 5.93 -16.36 -8.98
N GLY A 15 6.69 -15.72 -8.09
CA GLY A 15 7.14 -14.33 -8.27
C GLY A 15 8.09 -14.14 -9.46
N ASN A 16 8.45 -12.89 -9.75
CA ASN A 16 9.27 -12.52 -10.91
C ASN A 16 10.76 -12.37 -10.56
N ALA A 17 11.15 -12.77 -9.34
CA ALA A 17 12.55 -12.80 -8.95
C ALA A 17 13.34 -13.68 -9.92
N ARG A 18 14.58 -13.30 -10.23
CA ARG A 18 15.44 -14.06 -11.17
C ARG A 18 15.56 -15.54 -10.81
N ALA A 19 15.60 -15.86 -9.52
CA ALA A 19 15.61 -17.23 -9.02
C ALA A 19 14.32 -18.00 -9.37
N CYS A 20 13.16 -17.34 -9.28
CA CYS A 20 11.86 -17.93 -9.63
C CYS A 20 11.75 -18.17 -11.14
N VAL A 21 12.20 -17.21 -11.96
CA VAL A 21 12.25 -17.36 -13.42
C VAL A 21 13.16 -18.51 -13.81
N PHE A 22 14.37 -18.57 -13.24
CA PHE A 22 15.33 -19.63 -13.50
C PHE A 22 14.81 -21.01 -13.09
N ALA A 23 14.23 -21.11 -11.88
CA ALA A 23 13.64 -22.34 -11.39
C ALA A 23 12.43 -22.78 -12.25
N GLY A 24 11.58 -21.84 -12.66
CA GLY A 24 10.45 -22.09 -13.56
C GLY A 24 10.90 -22.64 -14.90
N ASN A 25 11.89 -22.02 -15.54
CA ASN A 25 12.47 -22.51 -16.80
C ASN A 25 13.07 -23.91 -16.67
N LYS A 26 13.89 -24.12 -15.63
CA LYS A 26 14.51 -25.43 -15.37
C LYS A 26 13.49 -26.52 -15.07
N LEU A 27 12.34 -26.15 -14.46
CA LEU A 27 11.24 -27.07 -14.22
C LEU A 27 10.52 -27.45 -15.52
N MET A 28 10.24 -26.48 -16.39
CA MET A 28 9.64 -26.72 -17.70
C MET A 28 10.53 -27.56 -18.61
N GLU A 29 11.87 -27.40 -18.53
CA GLU A 29 12.82 -28.25 -19.24
C GLU A 29 12.74 -29.72 -18.80
N LYS A 30 12.64 -29.96 -17.48
CA LYS A 30 12.56 -31.31 -16.91
C LYS A 30 11.17 -31.95 -17.08
N ARG A 31 10.12 -31.13 -17.10
CA ARG A 31 8.72 -31.57 -17.08
C ARG A 31 7.93 -30.74 -18.10
N LYS A 32 7.90 -31.23 -19.34
CA LYS A 32 7.29 -30.53 -20.49
C LYS A 32 5.78 -30.34 -20.38
N HIS A 33 5.09 -31.07 -19.49
CA HIS A 33 3.65 -30.92 -19.24
C HIS A 33 3.32 -29.75 -18.30
N LEU A 34 4.34 -29.17 -17.66
CA LEU A 34 4.17 -28.06 -16.73
C LEU A 34 4.36 -26.72 -17.44
N VAL A 35 3.49 -25.78 -17.11
CA VAL A 35 3.63 -24.38 -17.50
C VAL A 35 4.01 -23.54 -16.30
N TRP A 36 5.04 -22.71 -16.43
CA TRP A 36 5.35 -21.68 -15.45
C TRP A 36 4.84 -20.32 -15.92
N THR A 37 4.20 -19.58 -15.03
CA THR A 37 3.76 -18.20 -15.30
C THR A 37 4.12 -17.28 -14.14
N PRO A 38 4.49 -16.02 -14.43
CA PRO A 38 4.71 -15.02 -13.40
C PRO A 38 3.43 -14.68 -12.64
N CYS A 39 3.55 -14.38 -11.35
CA CYS A 39 2.45 -13.95 -10.51
C CYS A 39 1.99 -12.53 -10.91
N ALA A 40 0.72 -12.39 -11.28
CA ALA A 40 0.14 -11.11 -11.67
C ALA A 40 0.19 -10.08 -10.53
N ALA A 41 -0.17 -10.48 -9.31
CA ALA A 41 -0.14 -9.58 -8.14
C ALA A 41 1.27 -9.07 -7.86
N HIS A 42 2.29 -9.94 -7.94
CA HIS A 42 3.68 -9.55 -7.78
C HIS A 42 4.16 -8.65 -8.92
N SER A 43 3.72 -8.91 -10.15
CA SER A 43 4.04 -8.08 -11.31
C SER A 43 3.47 -6.66 -11.17
N ILE A 44 2.21 -6.54 -10.74
CA ILE A 44 1.58 -5.24 -10.45
C ILE A 44 2.34 -4.51 -9.33
N ASN A 45 2.74 -5.23 -8.28
CA ASN A 45 3.51 -4.63 -7.19
C ASN A 45 4.84 -4.04 -7.67
N LEU A 46 5.56 -4.75 -8.55
CA LEU A 46 6.80 -4.24 -9.16
C LEU A 46 6.56 -3.03 -10.07
N MET A 47 5.46 -3.02 -10.84
CA MET A 47 5.08 -1.85 -11.63
C MET A 47 4.83 -0.63 -10.73
N LEU A 48 4.10 -0.82 -9.63
CA LEU A 48 3.82 0.24 -8.66
C LEU A 48 5.06 0.72 -7.91
N GLU A 49 6.03 -0.17 -7.64
CA GLU A 49 7.34 0.20 -7.12
C GLU A 49 8.07 1.13 -8.11
N LYS A 50 8.12 0.75 -9.40
CA LYS A 50 8.74 1.58 -10.44
C LYS A 50 8.05 2.91 -10.68
N ILE A 51 6.72 2.95 -10.63
CA ILE A 51 5.97 4.21 -10.68
C ILE A 51 6.29 5.07 -9.45
N GLY A 52 6.49 4.44 -8.28
CA GLY A 52 6.84 5.12 -7.04
C GLY A 52 8.24 5.75 -7.03
N GLU A 53 9.13 5.36 -7.96
CA GLU A 53 10.45 5.96 -8.14
C GLU A 53 10.38 7.30 -8.90
N ILE A 54 9.28 7.59 -9.61
CA ILE A 54 9.09 8.86 -10.32
C ILE A 54 9.02 9.99 -9.28
N LYS A 55 9.86 11.02 -9.45
CA LYS A 55 10.05 12.10 -8.45
C LYS A 55 8.73 12.63 -7.87
N ILE A 56 7.80 13.07 -8.72
CA ILE A 56 6.52 13.63 -8.27
C ILE A 56 5.66 12.62 -7.50
N VAL A 57 5.66 11.35 -7.92
CA VAL A 57 4.93 10.27 -7.23
C VAL A 57 5.57 9.97 -5.89
N LYS A 58 6.91 9.88 -5.84
CA LYS A 58 7.67 9.66 -4.62
C LYS A 58 7.38 10.73 -3.57
N GLU A 59 7.47 12.00 -3.97
CA GLU A 59 7.17 13.16 -3.12
C GLU A 59 5.72 13.09 -2.61
N THR A 60 4.75 12.82 -3.49
CA THR A 60 3.34 12.66 -3.10
C THR A 60 3.14 11.51 -2.10
N LEU A 61 3.79 10.37 -2.30
CA LEU A 61 3.70 9.22 -1.38
C LEU A 61 4.34 9.52 -0.01
N GLU A 62 5.44 10.28 0.02
CA GLU A 62 6.07 10.73 1.25
C GLU A 62 5.18 11.70 2.03
N GLU A 63 4.59 12.69 1.36
CA GLU A 63 3.62 13.63 1.96
C GLU A 63 2.39 12.91 2.51
N ALA A 64 1.81 11.98 1.73
CA ALA A 64 0.67 11.19 2.16
C ALA A 64 0.98 10.33 3.40
N ARG A 65 2.20 9.80 3.49
CA ARG A 65 2.69 9.08 4.68
C ARG A 65 2.85 10.02 5.88
N LEU A 66 3.33 11.24 5.69
CA LEU A 66 3.44 12.23 6.75
C LEU A 66 2.06 12.61 7.32
N VAL A 67 1.10 12.92 6.45
CA VAL A 67 -0.28 13.24 6.85
C VAL A 67 -0.91 12.07 7.61
N SER A 68 -0.81 10.86 7.06
CA SER A 68 -1.35 9.66 7.71
C SER A 68 -0.71 9.43 9.08
N ARG A 69 0.63 9.45 9.14
CA ARG A 69 1.37 9.26 10.39
C ARG A 69 0.98 10.30 11.44
N PHE A 70 0.85 11.56 11.03
CA PHE A 70 0.43 12.63 11.92
C PHE A 70 -0.95 12.34 12.52
N ILE A 71 -1.95 12.03 11.68
CA ILE A 71 -3.31 11.75 12.15
C ILE A 71 -3.33 10.56 13.11
N TYR A 72 -2.69 9.44 12.75
CA TYR A 72 -2.71 8.23 13.58
C TYR A 72 -1.88 8.32 14.86
N ASN A 73 -0.83 9.15 14.89
CA ASN A 73 0.00 9.33 16.08
C ASN A 73 -0.66 10.23 17.14
N HIS A 74 -1.67 11.01 16.76
CA HIS A 74 -2.36 11.93 17.66
C HIS A 74 -3.79 11.47 17.91
N SER A 75 -4.04 10.78 19.03
CA SER A 75 -5.35 10.18 19.36
C SER A 75 -6.53 11.14 19.29
N LYS A 76 -6.36 12.40 19.72
CA LYS A 76 -7.39 13.45 19.62
C LYS A 76 -7.68 13.83 18.16
N ILE A 77 -6.64 13.94 17.33
CA ILE A 77 -6.76 14.29 15.92
C ILE A 77 -7.39 13.13 15.16
N LEU A 78 -7.00 11.89 15.46
CA LEU A 78 -7.62 10.68 14.92
C LEU A 78 -9.11 10.60 15.26
N PHE A 79 -9.48 10.94 16.50
CA PHE A 79 -10.88 10.98 16.94
C PHE A 79 -11.69 11.99 16.11
N LEU A 80 -11.25 13.25 16.06
CA LEU A 80 -11.91 14.31 15.28
C LEU A 80 -11.97 13.97 13.79
N PHE A 81 -10.89 13.41 13.24
CA PHE A 81 -10.86 12.96 11.86
C PHE A 81 -11.94 11.90 11.59
N ARG A 82 -12.08 10.90 12.46
CA ARG A 82 -13.12 9.86 12.34
C ARG A 82 -14.53 10.42 12.46
N GLU A 83 -14.75 11.45 13.28
CA GLU A 83 -16.04 12.13 13.36
C GLU A 83 -16.39 12.82 12.03
N HIS A 84 -15.45 13.59 11.47
CA HIS A 84 -15.67 14.30 10.20
C HIS A 84 -15.65 13.40 8.96
N PHE A 85 -14.99 12.24 9.05
CA PHE A 85 -14.80 11.29 7.96
C PHE A 85 -15.68 10.05 8.09
N LYS A 86 -16.81 10.13 8.82
CA LYS A 86 -17.82 9.07 8.93
C LYS A 86 -17.22 7.71 9.34
N LYS A 87 -16.21 7.73 10.23
CA LYS A 87 -15.49 6.54 10.74
C LYS A 87 -14.76 5.70 9.67
N LYS A 88 -14.49 6.26 8.49
CA LYS A 88 -13.61 5.62 7.51
C LYS A 88 -12.14 5.76 7.94
N GLU A 89 -11.29 4.84 7.49
CA GLU A 89 -9.85 4.81 7.79
C GLU A 89 -9.04 5.29 6.58
N ILE A 90 -7.96 6.03 6.82
CA ILE A 90 -7.02 6.43 5.75
C ILE A 90 -6.17 5.25 5.33
N ILE A 91 -5.66 4.48 6.29
CA ILE A 91 -4.84 3.31 6.02
C ILE A 91 -5.77 2.15 5.64
N ARG A 92 -5.72 1.76 4.36
CA ARG A 92 -6.38 0.57 3.82
C ARG A 92 -5.31 -0.47 3.54
N LEU A 93 -5.27 -1.53 4.36
CA LEU A 93 -4.32 -2.62 4.13
C LEU A 93 -4.61 -3.29 2.79
N ALA A 94 -3.61 -3.30 1.90
CA ALA A 94 -3.63 -4.10 0.70
C ALA A 94 -2.81 -5.38 0.87
N ILE A 95 -3.01 -6.31 -0.07
CA ILE A 95 -2.27 -7.59 -0.17
C ILE A 95 -0.75 -7.35 -0.30
N THR A 96 -0.33 -6.18 -0.79
CA THR A 96 1.09 -5.83 -0.97
C THR A 96 1.39 -4.43 -0.43
N CYS A 97 2.58 -4.24 0.16
CA CYS A 97 2.98 -2.99 0.81
C CYS A 97 3.02 -1.77 -0.13
N PHE A 98 3.24 -1.95 -1.43
CA PHE A 98 3.21 -0.84 -2.40
C PHE A 98 1.79 -0.39 -2.69
N VAL A 99 0.87 -1.32 -2.97
CA VAL A 99 -0.56 -1.00 -3.16
C VAL A 99 -1.11 -0.24 -1.94
N THR A 100 -0.71 -0.59 -0.72
CA THR A 100 -1.10 0.15 0.50
C THR A 100 -0.75 1.63 0.42
N ASN A 101 0.43 2.02 -0.10
CA ASN A 101 0.81 3.44 -0.20
C ASN A 101 -0.10 4.20 -1.17
N TYR A 102 -0.46 3.58 -2.30
CA TYR A 102 -1.36 4.19 -3.28
C TYR A 102 -2.80 4.27 -2.75
N LEU A 103 -3.26 3.25 -2.02
CA LEU A 103 -4.56 3.30 -1.36
C LEU A 103 -4.62 4.39 -0.28
N VAL A 104 -3.52 4.66 0.42
CA VAL A 104 -3.45 5.78 1.37
C VAL A 104 -3.63 7.12 0.65
N VAL A 105 -2.95 7.33 -0.48
CA VAL A 105 -3.12 8.55 -1.30
C VAL A 105 -4.56 8.67 -1.77
N ASP A 106 -5.16 7.58 -2.24
CA ASP A 106 -6.55 7.56 -2.69
C ASP A 106 -7.53 7.88 -1.54
N SER A 107 -7.33 7.30 -0.36
CA SER A 107 -8.12 7.61 0.83
C SER A 107 -7.97 9.08 1.26
N ILE A 108 -6.78 9.66 1.15
CA ILE A 108 -6.55 11.09 1.44
C ILE A 108 -7.34 11.95 0.46
N ARG A 109 -7.32 11.60 -0.83
CA ARG A 109 -8.10 12.28 -1.86
C ARG A 109 -9.61 12.17 -1.59
N GLU A 110 -10.12 10.99 -1.29
CA GLU A 110 -11.53 10.80 -0.91
C GLU A 110 -11.91 11.57 0.37
N SER A 111 -10.96 11.75 1.29
CA SER A 111 -11.14 12.45 2.56
C SER A 111 -10.80 13.93 2.53
N GLU A 112 -10.49 14.51 1.37
CA GLU A 112 -10.02 15.90 1.25
C GLU A 112 -10.95 16.89 1.96
N GLY A 113 -12.26 16.76 1.75
CA GLY A 113 -13.24 17.62 2.42
C GLY A 113 -13.29 17.45 3.94
N ALA A 114 -13.07 16.23 4.44
CA ALA A 114 -13.00 15.97 5.88
C ALA A 114 -11.69 16.48 6.50
N LEU A 115 -10.57 16.33 5.80
CA LEU A 115 -9.29 16.90 6.19
C LEU A 115 -9.36 18.43 6.26
N LYS A 116 -9.92 19.07 5.23
CA LYS A 116 -10.13 20.53 5.24
C LYS A 116 -10.95 20.96 6.46
N ARG A 117 -12.08 20.29 6.73
CA ARG A 117 -12.92 20.58 7.91
C ARG A 117 -12.17 20.39 9.22
N LEU A 118 -11.40 19.31 9.35
CA LEU A 118 -10.58 19.02 10.53
C LEU A 118 -9.59 20.16 10.82
N PHE A 119 -8.86 20.64 9.80
CA PHE A 119 -7.86 21.70 9.99
C PHE A 119 -8.47 23.10 10.17
N THR A 120 -9.75 23.26 9.87
CA THR A 120 -10.50 24.52 10.07
C THR A 120 -11.41 24.51 11.29
N CYS A 121 -11.52 23.38 12.03
CA CYS A 121 -12.41 23.32 13.19
C CYS A 121 -11.81 24.04 14.41
N GLU A 122 -12.68 24.58 15.25
CA GLU A 122 -12.27 25.32 16.44
C GLU A 122 -11.52 24.41 17.43
N GLU A 123 -11.92 23.13 17.54
CA GLU A 123 -11.22 22.16 18.39
C GLU A 123 -9.77 21.93 17.95
N TRP A 124 -9.48 21.99 16.65
CA TRP A 124 -8.12 21.93 16.12
C TRP A 124 -7.30 23.15 16.54
N LEU A 125 -7.85 24.36 16.39
CA LEU A 125 -7.18 25.60 16.79
C LEU A 125 -6.86 25.62 18.30
N MET A 126 -7.75 25.04 19.11
CA MET A 126 -7.55 24.87 20.55
C MET A 126 -6.48 23.82 20.89
N THR A 127 -6.21 22.85 20.01
CA THR A 127 -5.08 21.93 20.16
C THR A 127 -3.75 22.50 19.70
N ALA A 128 -3.74 23.39 18.69
CA ALA A 128 -2.54 24.04 18.18
C ALA A 128 -1.98 25.12 19.13
N SER A 129 -2.83 25.78 19.92
CA SER A 129 -2.45 26.80 20.90
C SER A 129 -1.72 26.27 22.14
N ARG A 130 -1.48 24.95 22.24
CA ARG A 130 -0.80 24.30 23.37
C ARG A 130 0.54 23.64 23.05
N SER A 131 1.00 23.68 21.80
CA SER A 131 2.37 23.25 21.47
C SER A 131 3.30 24.47 21.53
N PRO A 132 4.37 24.47 22.36
CA PRO A 132 5.35 25.54 22.33
C PRO A 132 6.07 25.48 20.98
N VAL A 133 6.00 26.58 20.23
CA VAL A 133 6.84 26.79 19.06
C VAL A 133 8.29 26.76 19.55
N PRO A 134 9.17 25.87 19.06
CA PRO A 134 10.59 26.04 19.30
C PRO A 134 11.06 27.24 18.48
N VAL A 135 11.52 28.27 19.18
CA VAL A 135 12.32 29.38 18.63
C VAL A 135 13.63 28.83 18.08
#